data_AF-A0A0B2D799-F1
#
_entry.id   AF-A0A0B2D799-F1
#
_cell.length_a   1.000
_cell.length_b   1.000
_cell.length_c   1.000
_cell.angle_alpha   90.00
_cell.angle_beta   90.00
_cell.angle_gamma   90.00
#
_symmetry.space_group_name_H-M   'P 1'
#
loop_
_entity.id
_entity.type
_entity.pdbx_description
1 polymer ?
#
loop_
_entity_poly.entity_id
_entity_poly.type
_entity_poly.pdbx_seq_one_letter_code
_entity_poly.pdbx_strand_id
1 'polypeptide(L)'
;MKKQLLLLSLSSVLLAGCAPANITSAKWDTNNGANVTTRCEQVDMRSKKEMDKTFAKYDGWKLVYVSEYTTANRFGTDGVACFEKAR
;
A
#
# COMPACT_ATOMS: atom_id res chain seq x y z
N MET A 1 7.55 -40.13 17.46
CA MET A 1 6.73 -39.13 18.17
C MET A 1 7.40 -37.74 18.26
N LYS A 2 8.57 -37.56 18.90
CA LYS A 2 9.23 -36.23 19.01
C LYS A 2 9.51 -35.52 17.68
N LYS A 3 9.97 -36.24 16.65
CA LYS A 3 10.24 -35.66 15.30
C LYS A 3 8.97 -35.23 14.56
N GLN A 4 7.86 -35.95 14.73
CA GLN A 4 6.57 -35.61 14.11
C GLN A 4 5.95 -34.38 14.78
N LEU A 5 6.12 -34.23 16.09
CA LEU A 5 5.66 -33.04 16.82
C LEU A 5 6.41 -31.76 16.38
N LEU A 6 7.72 -31.89 16.12
CA LEU A 6 8.58 -30.81 15.60
C LEU A 6 8.22 -30.39 14.17
N LEU A 7 7.88 -31.36 13.31
CA LEU A 7 7.42 -31.08 11.95
C LEU A 7 6.07 -30.36 11.96
N LEU A 8 5.12 -30.81 12.79
CA LEU A 8 3.82 -30.13 12.94
C LEU A 8 3.99 -28.70 13.50
N SER A 9 4.85 -28.48 14.49
CA SER A 9 5.06 -27.13 15.03
C SER A 9 5.68 -26.17 14.01
N LEU A 10 6.58 -26.66 13.15
CA LEU A 10 7.22 -25.85 12.12
C LEU A 10 6.22 -25.46 11.01
N SER A 11 5.31 -26.37 10.63
CA SER A 11 4.25 -26.08 9.66
C SER A 11 3.27 -25.02 10.16
N SER A 12 2.93 -25.03 11.45
CA SER A 12 2.02 -24.04 12.07
C SER A 12 2.59 -22.61 12.06
N VAL A 13 3.91 -22.47 12.22
CA VAL A 13 4.59 -21.16 12.20
C VAL A 13 4.62 -20.57 10.79
N LEU A 14 4.77 -21.41 9.77
CA LEU A 14 4.76 -20.96 8.37
C LEU A 14 3.38 -20.48 7.89
N LEU A 15 2.30 -21.08 8.40
CA LEU A 15 0.93 -20.67 8.09
C LEU A 15 0.49 -19.38 8.79
N ALA A 16 1.12 -19.02 9.91
CA ALA A 16 0.83 -17.79 10.65
C ALA A 16 1.39 -16.52 9.98
N GLY A 17 2.19 -16.65 8.90
CA GLY A 17 2.76 -15.52 8.17
C GLY A 17 1.80 -14.79 7.23
N CYS A 18 0.71 -15.44 6.82
CA CYS A 18 -0.30 -14.85 5.93
C CYS A 18 -1.42 -14.20 6.76
N ALA A 19 -1.14 -13.02 7.31
CA ALA A 19 -2.17 -12.23 7.98
C ALA A 19 -3.01 -11.46 6.94
N PRO A 20 -4.35 -11.39 7.07
CA PRO A 20 -5.16 -10.52 6.25
C PRO A 20 -4.69 -9.06 6.40
N ALA A 21 -4.72 -8.32 5.30
CA ALA A 21 -4.39 -6.90 5.30
C ALA A 21 -5.65 -6.07 5.50
N ASN A 22 -5.59 -5.10 6.42
CA ASN A 22 -6.57 -4.04 6.50
C ASN A 22 -6.22 -2.98 5.47
N ILE A 23 -7.18 -2.67 4.60
CA ILE A 23 -7.03 -1.65 3.56
C ILE A 23 -7.91 -0.47 3.93
N THR A 24 -7.27 0.69 4.05
CA THR A 24 -7.97 1.97 4.19
C THR A 24 -7.70 2.78 2.94
N SER A 25 -8.73 3.35 2.32
CA SER A 25 -8.57 4.18 1.13
C SER A 25 -9.44 5.42 1.16
N ALA A 26 -8.93 6.47 0.54
CA ALA A 26 -9.66 7.68 0.25
C ALA A 26 -9.57 7.94 -1.26
N LYS A 27 -10.71 8.23 -1.87
CA LYS A 27 -10.83 8.60 -3.27
C LYS A 27 -11.50 9.97 -3.35
N TRP A 28 -10.94 10.84 -4.17
CA TRP A 28 -11.53 12.14 -4.49
C TRP A 28 -12.03 12.14 -5.93
N ASP A 29 -12.84 13.15 -6.26
CA ASP A 29 -13.38 13.30 -7.61
C ASP A 29 -12.27 13.34 -8.65
N THR A 30 -12.36 12.43 -9.62
CA THR A 30 -11.48 12.36 -10.78
C THR A 30 -12.08 13.18 -11.91
N ASN A 31 -11.25 13.80 -12.74
CA ASN A 31 -11.77 14.48 -13.91
C ASN A 31 -12.15 13.44 -14.97
N ASN A 32 -13.45 13.16 -15.15
CA ASN A 32 -13.93 12.17 -16.15
C ASN A 32 -13.78 12.64 -17.62
N GLY A 33 -13.14 13.79 -17.85
CA GLY A 33 -12.86 14.31 -19.19
C GLY A 33 -11.71 13.56 -19.86
N ALA A 34 -11.78 13.38 -21.18
CA ALA A 34 -10.84 12.58 -21.98
C ALA A 34 -9.36 13.05 -22.00
N ASN A 35 -8.99 14.09 -21.24
CA ASN A 35 -7.68 14.75 -21.27
C ASN A 35 -6.99 14.80 -19.90
N VAL A 36 -7.13 13.76 -19.06
CA VAL A 36 -6.30 13.62 -17.85
C VAL A 36 -5.28 12.49 -17.99
N THR A 37 -4.09 12.73 -17.46
CA THR A 37 -3.08 11.67 -17.26
C THR A 37 -3.08 11.30 -15.78
N THR A 38 -3.30 10.02 -15.49
CA THR A 38 -3.23 9.46 -14.14
C THR A 38 -1.93 8.69 -13.95
N ARG A 39 -1.25 8.88 -12.82
CA ARG A 39 -0.04 8.13 -12.41
C ARG A 39 -0.20 7.67 -10.97
N CYS A 40 0.19 6.44 -10.68
CA CYS A 40 0.13 5.87 -9.34
C CYS A 40 1.51 5.41 -8.91
N GLU A 41 1.84 5.62 -7.65
CA GLU A 41 3.10 5.22 -7.02
C GLU A 41 2.83 4.38 -5.80
N GLN A 42 3.66 3.35 -5.60
CA GLN A 42 3.75 2.69 -4.32
C GLN A 42 4.50 3.61 -3.34
N VAL A 43 3.97 3.77 -2.14
CA VAL A 43 4.56 4.62 -1.11
C VAL A 43 4.65 3.87 0.22
N ASP A 44 5.79 3.98 0.90
CA ASP A 44 5.91 3.51 2.28
C ASP A 44 5.27 4.55 3.19
N MET A 45 4.07 4.26 3.70
CA MET A 45 3.30 5.15 4.56
C MET A 45 3.96 5.38 5.94
N ARG A 46 4.96 4.57 6.31
CA ARG A 46 5.72 4.73 7.56
C ARG A 46 6.89 5.69 7.40
N SER A 47 7.38 5.90 6.17
CA SER A 47 8.53 6.75 5.88
C SER A 47 8.10 8.08 5.29
N LYS A 48 7.86 9.07 6.17
CA LYS A 48 7.52 10.43 5.73
C LYS A 48 8.50 10.99 4.71
N LYS A 49 9.80 10.74 4.87
CA LYS A 49 10.84 11.20 3.93
C LYS A 49 10.67 10.63 2.53
N GLU A 50 10.42 9.32 2.40
CA GLU A 50 10.25 8.68 1.08
C GLU A 50 8.90 9.05 0.46
N MET A 51 7.86 9.19 1.29
CA MET A 51 6.56 9.69 0.85
C MET A 51 6.66 11.13 0.31
N ASP A 52 7.28 12.05 1.06
CA ASP A 52 7.47 13.45 0.64
C ASP A 52 8.28 13.52 -0.66
N LYS A 53 9.35 12.73 -0.77
CA LYS A 53 10.15 12.63 -1.99
C LYS A 53 9.33 12.12 -3.18
N THR A 54 8.42 11.18 -2.96
CA THR A 54 7.54 10.66 -4.01
C THR A 54 6.52 11.71 -4.42
N PHE A 55 5.89 12.38 -3.46
CA PHE A 55 4.86 13.39 -3.71
C PHE A 55 5.43 14.62 -4.41
N ALA A 56 6.67 15.01 -4.11
CA ALA A 56 7.37 16.11 -4.77
C ALA A 56 7.55 15.89 -6.29
N LYS A 57 7.62 14.63 -6.77
CA LYS A 57 7.66 14.33 -8.23
C LYS A 57 6.38 14.74 -8.94
N TYR A 58 5.28 14.82 -8.20
CA TYR A 58 3.94 15.12 -8.70
C TYR A 58 3.46 16.49 -8.21
N ASP A 59 4.39 17.40 -7.88
CA ASP A 59 4.03 18.77 -7.52
C ASP A 59 3.23 19.43 -8.65
N GLY A 60 2.13 20.10 -8.28
CA GLY A 60 1.14 20.63 -9.21
C GLY A 60 0.19 19.60 -9.85
N TRP A 61 0.26 18.32 -9.50
CA TRP A 61 -0.75 17.32 -9.86
C TRP A 61 -1.80 17.20 -8.74
N LYS A 62 -3.03 16.81 -9.09
CA LYS A 62 -4.11 16.56 -8.13
C LYS A 62 -3.98 15.14 -7.57
N LEU A 63 -3.84 14.98 -6.25
CA LEU A 63 -4.00 13.67 -5.61
C LEU A 63 -5.48 13.25 -5.71
N VAL A 64 -5.75 12.07 -6.28
CA VAL A 64 -7.12 11.58 -6.51
C VAL A 64 -7.43 10.27 -5.81
N TYR A 65 -6.40 9.55 -5.38
CA TYR A 65 -6.56 8.32 -4.64
C TYR A 65 -5.36 8.11 -3.72
N VAL A 66 -5.63 7.66 -2.50
CA VAL A 66 -4.60 7.13 -1.61
C VAL A 66 -5.16 5.91 -0.89
N SER A 67 -4.36 4.87 -0.77
CA SER A 67 -4.68 3.73 0.08
C SER A 67 -3.48 3.30 0.89
N GLU A 68 -3.74 2.88 2.12
CA GLU A 68 -2.80 2.17 2.97
C GLU A 68 -3.25 0.72 3.10
N TYR A 69 -2.30 -0.20 2.96
CA TYR A 69 -2.47 -1.60 3.29
C TYR A 69 -1.57 -1.93 4.48
N THR A 70 -2.18 -2.39 5.57
CA THR A 70 -1.46 -2.80 6.78
C THR A 70 -1.78 -4.26 7.08
N THR A 71 -0.77 -5.12 7.12
CA THR A 71 -0.92 -6.51 7.56
C THR A 71 -1.38 -6.56 9.02
N ALA A 72 -2.19 -7.54 9.43
CA ALA A 72 -2.71 -7.58 10.81
C ALA A 72 -1.60 -7.67 11.88
N ASN A 73 -0.43 -8.22 11.53
CA ASN A 73 0.76 -8.27 12.38
C ASN A 73 1.58 -6.95 12.38
N ARG A 74 1.13 -5.92 11.65
CA ARG A 74 1.71 -4.57 11.53
C ARG A 74 3.16 -4.54 11.03
N PHE A 75 3.67 -5.64 10.47
CA PHE A 75 5.02 -5.71 9.92
C PHE A 75 5.11 -5.08 8.51
N GLY A 76 4.05 -5.18 7.71
CA GLY A 76 3.94 -4.56 6.40
C GLY A 76 2.90 -3.45 6.42
N THR A 77 3.36 -2.21 6.32
CA THR A 77 2.50 -1.06 6.01
C THR A 77 3.11 -0.33 4.84
N ASP A 78 2.32 -0.22 3.80
CA ASP A 78 2.68 0.39 2.53
C ASP A 78 1.37 0.93 1.93
N GLY A 79 1.46 1.63 0.82
CA GLY A 79 0.28 2.15 0.18
C GLY A 79 0.49 2.51 -1.27
N VAL A 80 -0.56 3.05 -1.86
CA VAL A 80 -0.57 3.54 -3.23
C VAL A 80 -1.15 4.94 -3.22
N ALA A 81 -0.49 5.88 -3.89
CA ALA A 81 -1.01 7.23 -4.12
C ALA A 81 -1.12 7.46 -5.63
N CYS A 82 -2.27 7.95 -6.10
CA CYS A 82 -2.48 8.29 -7.50
C CYS A 82 -2.75 9.77 -7.70
N PHE A 83 -2.12 10.32 -8.73
CA PHE A 83 -2.12 11.72 -9.09
C PHE A 83 -2.66 11.89 -10.51
N GLU A 84 -3.42 12.96 -10.72
CA GLU A 84 -3.96 13.36 -12.01
C GLU A 84 -3.42 14.73 -12.41
N LYS A 85 -3.13 14.88 -13.70
CA LYS A 85 -2.85 16.17 -14.31
C LYS A 85 -3.62 16.30 -15.60
N ALA A 86 -4.29 17.44 -15.76
CA ALA A 86 -4.88 17.82 -17.05
C ALA A 86 -3.75 17.96 -18.08
N ARG A 87 -3.96 17.39 -19.26
CA ARG A 87 -3.07 17.58 -20.41
C ARG A 87 -3.18 18.99 -20.97
#